data_AF-A0A645F0Q1-F1
#
_entry.id   AF-A0A645F0Q1-F1
#
_cell.length_a   1.000
_cell.length_b   1.000
_cell.length_c   1.000
_cell.angle_alpha   90.00
_cell.angle_beta   90.00
_cell.angle_gamma   90.00
#
_symmetry.space_group_name_H-M   'P 1'
#
loop_
_entity.id
_entity.type
_entity.pdbx_description
1 polymer ?
#
loop_
_entity_poly.entity_id
_entity_poly.type
_entity_poly.pdbx_seq_one_letter_code
_entity_poly.pdbx_strand_id
1 'polypeptide(L)'
;MLYDYQMAAFGIESPMLFRFWKIRKDIHLASADYHGYWIEPAAAPSVQAVKVSWYSWKKESGAPYRAMLCVVNTSRPKVQFALNPDWKTLGGRPSEMGELWSGKKLSEDDLNHLELNGHNFLMIGIR
;
A
#
# COMPACT_ATOMS: atom_id res chain seq x y z
N MET A 1 -12.64 2.47 -4.38
CA MET A 1 -12.21 1.89 -5.68
C MET A 1 -10.81 1.30 -5.57
N LEU A 2 -10.71 0.08 -5.03
CA LEU A 2 -9.60 -0.86 -5.30
C LEU A 2 -10.12 -2.02 -6.20
N TYR A 3 -11.38 -1.94 -6.60
CA TYR A 3 -12.14 -3.03 -7.21
C TYR A 3 -11.72 -3.26 -8.67
N ASP A 4 -11.24 -2.24 -9.38
CA ASP A 4 -11.20 -2.30 -10.85
C ASP A 4 -9.83 -2.58 -11.46
N TYR A 5 -8.73 -2.55 -10.71
CA TYR A 5 -7.39 -2.57 -11.32
C TYR A 5 -6.78 -3.95 -11.59
N GLN A 6 -7.39 -5.06 -11.16
CA GLN A 6 -6.92 -6.41 -11.49
C GLN A 6 -8.03 -7.49 -11.65
N MET A 7 -9.32 -7.12 -11.67
CA MET A 7 -10.44 -8.10 -11.78
C MET A 7 -10.29 -9.06 -12.97
N ALA A 8 -9.70 -8.61 -14.08
CA ALA A 8 -9.50 -9.46 -15.25
C ALA A 8 -8.47 -10.60 -15.04
N ALA A 9 -7.48 -10.43 -14.16
CA ALA A 9 -6.49 -11.47 -13.84
C ALA A 9 -6.94 -12.42 -12.71
N PHE A 10 -7.87 -11.98 -11.85
CA PHE A 10 -8.34 -12.76 -10.70
C PHE A 10 -9.29 -13.91 -11.05
N GLY A 11 -9.87 -13.93 -12.26
CA GLY A 11 -10.76 -15.02 -12.71
C GLY A 11 -10.01 -16.29 -13.15
N ILE A 12 -8.71 -16.19 -13.42
CA ILE A 12 -7.91 -17.28 -13.99
C ILE A 12 -6.92 -17.86 -12.95
N GLU A 13 -6.44 -17.05 -11.99
CA GLU A 13 -5.47 -17.48 -10.97
C GLU A 13 -6.01 -17.44 -9.54
N SER A 14 -6.74 -18.52 -9.18
CA SER A 14 -7.23 -18.80 -7.83
C SER A 14 -6.22 -18.52 -6.68
N PRO A 15 -4.92 -18.84 -6.80
CA PRO A 15 -3.94 -18.56 -5.74
C PRO A 15 -3.73 -17.08 -5.41
N MET A 16 -3.78 -16.19 -6.42
CA MET A 16 -3.60 -14.75 -6.20
C MET A 16 -4.79 -14.13 -5.47
N LEU A 17 -6.00 -14.58 -5.81
CA LEU A 17 -7.21 -14.18 -5.12
C LEU A 17 -7.15 -14.62 -3.65
N PHE A 18 -6.78 -15.88 -3.38
CA PHE A 18 -6.62 -16.37 -2.00
C PHE A 18 -5.55 -15.61 -1.21
N ARG A 19 -4.42 -15.27 -1.82
CA ARG A 19 -3.38 -14.44 -1.18
C ARG A 19 -3.94 -13.08 -0.78
N PHE A 20 -4.67 -12.42 -1.68
CA PHE A 20 -5.28 -11.14 -1.38
C PHE A 20 -6.32 -11.24 -0.24
N TRP A 21 -7.20 -12.25 -0.27
CA TRP A 21 -8.16 -12.49 0.82
C TRP A 21 -7.47 -12.75 2.15
N LYS A 22 -6.38 -13.52 2.13
CA LYS A 22 -5.56 -13.77 3.32
C LYS A 22 -4.98 -12.47 3.87
N ILE A 23 -4.32 -11.66 3.04
CA ILE A 23 -3.77 -10.36 3.46
C ILE A 23 -4.86 -9.48 4.06
N ARG A 24 -6.01 -9.34 3.38
CA ARG A 24 -7.14 -8.55 3.87
C ARG A 24 -7.62 -8.99 5.24
N LYS A 25 -7.69 -10.30 5.47
CA LYS A 25 -8.08 -10.87 6.75
C LYS A 25 -6.99 -10.64 7.79
N ASP A 26 -5.74 -10.90 7.48
CA ASP A 26 -4.61 -10.82 8.42
C ASP A 26 -4.37 -9.38 8.92
N ILE A 27 -4.61 -8.37 8.07
CA ILE A 27 -4.43 -6.96 8.45
C ILE A 27 -5.71 -6.28 8.94
N HIS A 28 -6.83 -7.01 9.03
CA HIS A 28 -8.14 -6.46 9.36
C HIS A 28 -8.55 -5.31 8.41
N LEU A 29 -8.34 -5.44 7.09
CA LEU A 29 -8.59 -4.34 6.14
C LEU A 29 -10.06 -3.85 6.14
N ALA A 30 -11.01 -4.71 6.50
CA ALA A 30 -12.43 -4.36 6.53
C ALA A 30 -12.79 -3.33 7.63
N SER A 31 -11.97 -3.20 8.67
CA SER A 31 -12.14 -2.20 9.74
C SER A 31 -11.23 -0.98 9.59
N ALA A 32 -10.49 -0.89 8.47
CA ALA A 32 -9.58 0.21 8.20
C ALA A 32 -10.34 1.45 7.70
N ASP A 33 -9.93 2.62 8.19
CA ASP A 33 -10.39 3.89 7.66
C ASP A 33 -9.58 4.21 6.39
N TYR A 34 -10.28 4.48 5.28
CA TYR A 34 -9.65 4.76 3.97
C TYR A 34 -9.45 6.25 3.77
N HIS A 35 -8.23 6.63 3.36
CA HIS A 35 -7.83 8.00 3.07
C HIS A 35 -7.36 8.11 1.61
N GLY A 36 -8.15 8.81 0.80
CA GLY A 36 -7.91 8.98 -0.63
C GLY A 36 -6.72 9.91 -0.91
N TYR A 37 -5.95 9.60 -1.96
CA TYR A 37 -4.73 10.32 -2.32
C TYR A 37 -4.95 11.80 -2.70
N TRP A 38 -6.18 12.18 -3.05
CA TRP A 38 -6.56 13.55 -3.44
C TRP A 38 -7.16 14.37 -2.29
N ILE A 39 -7.40 13.76 -1.13
CA ILE A 39 -8.03 14.41 0.03
C ILE A 39 -7.00 14.61 1.14
N GLU A 40 -6.29 13.53 1.51
CA GLU A 40 -5.36 13.50 2.65
C GLU A 40 -4.09 12.73 2.28
N PRO A 41 -3.15 13.37 1.54
CA PRO A 41 -1.92 12.70 1.15
C PRO A 41 -1.00 12.48 2.35
N ALA A 42 -0.76 11.23 2.73
CA ALA A 42 0.19 10.86 3.78
C ALA A 42 1.56 10.41 3.26
N ALA A 43 1.72 10.31 1.94
CA ALA A 43 3.01 10.06 1.30
C ALA A 43 3.01 10.66 -0.11
N ALA A 44 4.03 11.47 -0.40
CA ALA A 44 4.21 12.09 -1.71
C ALA A 44 5.13 11.24 -2.59
N PRO A 45 4.67 10.75 -3.75
CA PRO A 45 5.54 10.09 -4.72
C PRO A 45 6.35 11.10 -5.52
N SER A 46 7.58 10.74 -5.90
CA SER A 46 8.43 11.60 -6.74
C SER A 46 7.98 11.71 -8.20
N VAL A 47 7.04 10.87 -8.64
CA VAL A 47 6.52 10.85 -10.01
C VAL A 47 4.99 10.94 -10.03
N GLN A 48 4.44 11.73 -10.94
CA GLN A 48 2.98 11.98 -11.02
C GLN A 48 2.17 10.74 -11.39
N ALA A 49 2.77 9.80 -12.11
CA ALA A 49 2.17 8.54 -12.52
C ALA A 49 1.87 7.59 -11.34
N VAL A 50 2.49 7.84 -10.18
CA VAL A 50 2.25 7.08 -8.97
C VAL A 50 1.25 7.82 -8.10
N LYS A 51 0.25 7.12 -7.59
CA LYS A 51 -0.74 7.64 -6.64
C LYS A 51 -0.65 6.82 -5.36
N VAL A 52 -0.77 7.50 -4.22
CA VAL A 52 -0.65 6.86 -2.90
C VAL A 52 -1.87 7.20 -2.06
N SER A 53 -2.73 6.21 -1.88
CA SER A 53 -3.77 6.26 -0.84
C SER A 53 -3.25 5.57 0.41
N TRP A 54 -3.89 5.80 1.55
CA TRP A 54 -3.49 5.14 2.77
C TRP A 54 -4.69 4.72 3.59
N TYR A 55 -4.42 3.80 4.51
CA TYR A 55 -5.40 3.23 5.42
C TYR A 55 -4.87 3.39 6.84
N SER A 56 -5.76 3.69 7.77
CA SER A 56 -5.45 3.75 9.18
C SER A 56 -6.33 2.82 9.98
N TRP A 57 -5.87 2.44 11.16
CA TRP A 57 -6.64 1.61 12.08
C TRP A 57 -6.72 2.25 13.44
N LYS A 58 -7.92 2.18 14.03
CA LYS A 58 -8.09 2.45 15.46
C LYS A 58 -7.33 1.39 16.25
N LYS A 59 -6.72 1.81 17.37
CA LYS A 59 -5.95 0.92 18.26
C LYS A 59 -6.76 -0.30 18.73
N GLU A 60 -8.07 -0.12 18.87
CA GLU A 60 -9.02 -1.14 19.36
C GLU A 60 -9.34 -2.23 18.32
N SER A 61 -8.98 -2.02 17.06
CA SER A 61 -9.24 -2.96 15.97
C SER A 61 -8.38 -4.23 16.03
N GLY A 62 -7.36 -4.25 16.88
CA GLY A 62 -6.38 -5.35 16.96
C GLY A 62 -5.56 -5.53 15.68
N ALA A 63 -5.60 -4.56 14.74
CA ALA A 63 -4.85 -4.66 13.49
C ALA A 63 -3.33 -4.67 13.76
N PRO A 64 -2.56 -5.47 13.01
CA PRO A 64 -1.12 -5.59 13.20
C PRO A 64 -0.31 -4.38 12.69
N TYR A 65 -0.97 -3.43 12.02
CA TYR A 65 -0.38 -2.22 11.45
C TYR A 65 -1.19 -1.01 11.90
N ARG A 66 -0.52 0.10 12.17
CA ARG A 66 -1.20 1.38 12.47
C ARG A 66 -1.62 2.11 11.20
N ALA A 67 -0.86 1.92 10.12
CA ALA A 67 -1.14 2.49 8.82
C ALA A 67 -0.67 1.55 7.69
N MET A 68 -1.26 1.70 6.52
CA MET A 68 -0.84 1.03 5.30
C MET A 68 -0.89 2.00 4.14
N LEU A 69 0.19 2.07 3.35
CA LEU A 69 0.21 2.79 2.09
C LEU A 69 -0.20 1.83 0.96
N CYS A 70 -1.17 2.25 0.15
CA CYS A 70 -1.52 1.60 -1.10
C CYS A 70 -1.04 2.50 -2.26
N VAL A 71 0.03 2.03 -2.91
CA VAL A 71 0.77 2.76 -3.94
C VAL A 71 0.44 2.13 -5.29
N VAL A 72 0.00 2.92 -6.25
CA VAL A 72 -0.46 2.44 -7.56
C VAL A 72 0.25 3.20 -8.66
N ASN A 73 0.80 2.48 -9.65
CA ASN A 73 1.27 3.07 -10.89
C ASN A 73 0.12 3.12 -11.89
N THR A 74 -0.40 4.32 -12.17
CA THR A 74 -1.53 4.50 -13.09
C THR A 74 -1.10 4.53 -14.56
N SER A 75 0.20 4.58 -14.84
CA SER A 75 0.74 4.59 -16.20
C SER A 75 0.95 3.17 -16.74
N ARG A 76 1.20 3.07 -18.05
CA ARG A 76 1.55 1.82 -18.75
C ARG A 76 3.01 1.36 -18.54
N PRO A 77 4.03 2.23 -18.58
CA PRO A 77 5.40 1.78 -18.37
C PRO A 77 5.68 1.46 -16.90
N LYS A 78 6.72 0.66 -16.67
CA LYS A 78 7.34 0.53 -15.37
C LYS A 78 7.93 1.87 -14.95
N VAL A 79 7.80 2.22 -13.68
CA VAL A 79 8.35 3.47 -13.12
C VAL A 79 9.23 3.18 -11.92
N GLN A 80 10.33 3.92 -11.83
CA GLN A 80 11.13 4.04 -10.61
C GLN A 80 10.74 5.34 -9.91
N PHE A 81 10.60 5.29 -8.59
CA PHE A 81 10.12 6.42 -7.81
C PHE A 81 10.59 6.34 -6.36
N ALA A 82 10.58 7.50 -5.71
CA ALA A 82 10.75 7.61 -4.27
C ALA A 82 9.39 7.92 -3.63
N LEU A 83 9.19 7.45 -2.40
CA LEU A 83 8.10 7.87 -1.53
C LEU A 83 8.66 8.72 -0.41
N ASN A 84 8.03 9.86 -0.16
CA ASN A 84 8.30 10.71 0.99
C ASN A 84 7.10 10.67 1.95
N PRO A 85 7.11 9.79 2.96
CA PRO A 85 5.99 9.64 3.89
C PRO A 85 5.97 10.76 4.92
N ASP A 86 4.79 11.32 5.18
CA ASP A 86 4.57 12.17 6.34
C ASP A 86 4.34 11.29 7.56
N TRP A 87 5.43 11.02 8.28
CA TRP A 87 5.39 10.22 9.49
C TRP A 87 4.48 10.79 10.57
N LYS A 88 4.24 12.11 10.60
CA LYS A 88 3.34 12.68 11.60
C LYS A 88 1.89 12.25 11.31
N THR A 89 1.48 12.34 10.05
CA THR A 89 0.15 11.87 9.60
C THR A 89 -0.01 10.36 9.76
N LEU A 90 1.07 9.60 9.57
CA LEU A 90 1.09 8.13 9.72
C LEU A 90 1.29 7.64 11.17
N GLY A 91 1.14 8.50 12.17
CA GLY A 91 1.18 8.14 13.59
C GLY A 91 2.59 7.91 14.16
N GLY A 92 3.62 8.48 13.55
CA GLY A 92 5.02 8.47 13.98
C GLY A 92 5.97 7.79 12.98
N ARG A 93 7.27 7.77 13.30
CA ARG A 93 8.25 6.97 12.55
C ARG A 93 8.03 5.47 12.78
N PRO A 94 8.16 4.62 11.77
CA PRO A 94 7.92 3.19 11.91
C PRO A 94 9.00 2.51 12.75
N SER A 95 8.58 1.53 13.52
CA SER A 95 9.48 0.52 14.10
C SER A 95 9.81 -0.56 13.06
N GLU A 96 8.85 -0.88 12.18
CA GLU A 96 8.98 -1.84 11.10
C GLU A 96 8.10 -1.41 9.91
N MET A 97 8.61 -1.65 8.70
CA MET A 97 7.84 -1.55 7.47
C MET A 97 8.00 -2.82 6.64
N GLY A 98 6.95 -3.20 5.93
CA GLY A 98 7.00 -4.38 5.07
C GLY A 98 6.00 -4.31 3.93
N GLU A 99 6.39 -4.87 2.80
CA GLU A 99 5.53 -5.04 1.64
C GLU A 99 4.64 -6.27 1.87
N LEU A 100 3.33 -6.05 1.93
CA LEU A 100 2.36 -7.06 2.37
C LEU A 100 2.13 -8.16 1.35
N TRP A 101 2.34 -7.89 0.07
CA TRP A 101 2.20 -8.92 -0.95
C TRP A 101 3.31 -9.95 -0.79
N SER A 102 4.55 -9.56 -1.06
CA SER A 102 5.78 -10.36 -1.03
C SER A 102 6.26 -10.76 0.37
N GLY A 103 5.89 -10.01 1.41
CA GLY A 103 6.44 -10.15 2.75
C GLY A 103 7.84 -9.56 2.93
N LYS A 104 8.37 -8.84 1.92
CA LYS A 104 9.69 -8.20 1.99
C LYS A 104 9.67 -7.11 3.08
N LYS A 105 10.62 -7.16 4.01
CA LYS A 105 10.87 -6.04 4.94
C LYS A 105 11.45 -4.86 4.19
N LEU A 106 10.97 -3.66 4.49
CA LEU A 106 11.42 -2.42 3.87
C LEU A 106 12.08 -1.53 4.92
N SER A 107 13.22 -0.95 4.55
CA SER A 107 13.86 0.15 5.27
C SER A 107 13.35 1.50 4.78
N GLU A 108 13.68 2.58 5.48
CA GLU A 108 13.44 3.95 4.98
C GLU A 108 14.21 4.20 3.67
N ASP A 109 15.38 3.59 3.49
CA ASP A 109 16.19 3.75 2.27
C ASP A 109 15.56 3.05 1.05
N ASP A 110 14.93 1.89 1.25
CA ASP A 110 14.18 1.20 0.19
C ASP A 110 13.08 2.11 -0.41
N LEU A 111 12.52 3.04 0.37
CA LEU A 111 11.49 3.97 -0.09
C LEU A 111 12.01 4.97 -1.13
N ASN A 112 13.32 5.19 -1.21
CA ASN A 112 13.95 6.07 -2.20
C ASN A 112 14.13 5.39 -3.57
N HIS A 113 14.06 4.05 -3.62
CA HIS A 113 14.43 3.23 -4.76
C HIS A 113 13.36 2.19 -5.10
N LEU A 114 12.09 2.58 -5.06
CA LEU A 114 10.98 1.70 -5.40
C LEU A 114 10.77 1.61 -6.91
N GLU A 115 10.26 0.45 -7.33
CA GLU A 115 9.95 0.18 -8.73
C GLU A 115 8.62 -0.54 -8.85
N LEU A 116 7.78 -0.10 -9.79
CA LEU A 116 6.45 -0.66 -9.99
C LEU A 116 6.09 -0.75 -11.47
N ASN A 117 5.69 -1.95 -11.91
CA ASN A 117 5.17 -2.16 -13.26
C ASN A 117 3.92 -1.30 -13.52
N GLY A 118 3.66 -1.02 -14.79
CA GLY A 118 2.44 -0.32 -15.18
C GLY A 118 1.19 -1.04 -14.71
N HIS A 119 0.20 -0.27 -14.26
CA HIS A 119 -1.08 -0.77 -13.74
C HIS A 119 -0.98 -1.76 -12.57
N ASN A 120 0.18 -1.86 -11.92
CA ASN A 120 0.36 -2.63 -10.70
C ASN A 120 0.29 -1.75 -9.46
N PHE A 121 0.22 -2.41 -8.30
CA PHE A 121 0.20 -1.77 -6.98
C PHE A 121 1.21 -2.42 -6.03
N LEU A 122 1.48 -1.70 -4.95
CA LEU A 122 2.32 -2.10 -3.82
C LEU A 122 1.54 -1.77 -2.53
N MET A 123 1.58 -2.68 -1.55
CA MET A 123 0.96 -2.47 -0.25
C MET A 123 2.04 -2.45 0.83
N ILE A 124 2.27 -1.32 1.48
CA ILE A 124 3.29 -1.19 2.52
C ILE A 124 2.59 -1.06 3.87
N GLY A 125 2.76 -2.05 4.75
CA GLY A 125 2.31 -1.98 6.14
C GLY A 125 3.33 -1.26 7.03
N ILE A 126 2.85 -0.45 7.97
CA ILE A 126 3.64 0.40 8.86
C ILE A 126 3.29 0.08 10.32
N ARG A 127 4.30 -0.27 11.12
CA ARG A 127 4.16 -0.62 12.55
C ARG A 127 4.68 0.44 13.50
#